data_AF-A0A817V2T0-F1
#
_entry.id   AF-A0A817V2T0-F1
#
_cell.length_a   1.000
_cell.length_b   1.000
_cell.length_c   1.000
_cell.angle_alpha   90.00
_cell.angle_beta   90.00
_cell.angle_gamma   90.00
#
_symmetry.space_group_name_H-M   'P 1'
#
loop_
_entity.id
_entity.type
_entity.pdbx_description
1 polymer ?
#
loop_
_entity_poly.entity_id
_entity_poly.type
_entity_poly.pdbx_seq_one_letter_code
_entity_poly.pdbx_strand_id
1 'polypeptide(L)'
;MIFRCCYRIWWWSSSVHYLHYFRCPQHLFNLQRQVRQAKLLVAARLGEYVIIDCSFANEYNDNDITFGNYYERLQLKIHSCFTLLHRYHSPSFIILCNLLSNNNDKWLRNSPYCHATSLSYLDLFPREQLVYLSPDSPNIMREYEHNVIYILGGIFQKTKHERITLEKAKHEHIRHQSLPLQKYLRYILQIIKKAIVK
;
A
#
# COMPACT_ATOMS: atom_id res chain seq x y z
N MET A 1 -30.51 19.39 6.15
CA MET A 1 -29.73 20.29 7.02
C MET A 1 -28.51 20.81 6.26
N ILE A 2 -28.64 21.97 5.64
CA ILE A 2 -27.52 22.74 5.09
C ILE A 2 -27.22 23.79 6.15
N PHE A 3 -26.05 23.73 6.80
CA PHE A 3 -25.66 24.75 7.76
C PHE A 3 -25.39 26.07 7.02
N ARG A 4 -26.33 27.01 7.15
CA ARG A 4 -26.21 28.40 6.69
C ARG A 4 -25.42 29.16 7.75
N CYS A 5 -24.15 29.48 7.49
CA CYS A 5 -23.39 30.41 8.31
C CYS A 5 -23.61 31.82 7.74
N CYS A 6 -24.32 32.68 8.48
CA CYS A 6 -24.53 34.08 8.14
C CYS A 6 -23.24 34.89 8.37
N TYR A 7 -22.70 35.50 7.31
CA TYR A 7 -21.84 36.68 7.45
C TYR A 7 -22.39 37.82 6.60
N ARG A 8 -22.64 38.95 7.27
CA ARG A 8 -23.09 40.23 6.70
C ARG A 8 -22.09 40.68 5.63
N ILE A 9 -22.58 40.87 4.40
CA ILE A 9 -21.82 41.37 3.26
C ILE A 9 -21.82 42.91 3.33
N TRP A 10 -20.66 43.50 3.61
CA TRP A 10 -20.35 44.86 3.18
C TRP A 10 -19.49 44.73 1.92
N TRP A 11 -19.97 45.35 0.84
CA TRP A 11 -19.28 45.37 -0.45
C TRP A 11 -17.93 46.07 -0.30
N TRP A 12 -16.86 45.43 -0.82
CA TRP A 12 -15.79 46.01 -1.64
C TRP A 12 -14.74 44.92 -1.97
N SER A 13 -14.38 44.82 -3.26
CA SER A 13 -13.28 44.04 -3.87
C SER A 13 -13.37 42.50 -3.89
N SER A 14 -13.76 41.96 -5.05
CA SER A 14 -14.01 40.53 -5.33
C SER A 14 -12.77 39.64 -5.56
N SER A 15 -11.56 40.07 -5.23
CA SER A 15 -10.33 39.29 -5.53
C SER A 15 -9.66 38.65 -4.31
N VAL A 16 -10.04 39.02 -3.08
CA VAL A 16 -9.34 38.58 -1.85
C VAL A 16 -10.05 37.39 -1.17
N HIS A 17 -11.34 37.14 -1.44
CA HIS A 17 -12.09 36.06 -0.81
C HIS A 17 -11.70 34.65 -1.27
N TYR A 18 -11.28 34.48 -2.53
CA TYR A 18 -10.83 33.17 -3.03
C TYR A 18 -9.55 32.69 -2.33
N LEU A 19 -8.63 33.60 -2.01
CA LEU A 19 -7.38 33.29 -1.32
C LEU A 19 -7.59 32.84 0.14
N HIS A 20 -8.63 33.35 0.81
CA HIS A 20 -8.95 32.96 2.18
C HIS A 20 -9.58 31.56 2.30
N TYR A 21 -10.27 31.08 1.25
CA TYR A 21 -10.87 29.74 1.23
C TYR A 21 -9.81 28.63 1.30
N PHE A 22 -8.61 28.89 0.76
CA PHE A 22 -7.45 27.99 0.81
C PHE A 22 -6.68 28.01 2.15
N ARG A 23 -7.02 28.92 3.07
CA ARG A 23 -6.33 29.03 4.38
C ARG A 23 -6.95 28.18 5.49
N CYS A 24 -8.03 27.44 5.23
CA CYS A 24 -8.58 26.50 6.21
C CYS A 24 -7.86 25.15 6.11
N PRO A 25 -7.13 24.70 7.15
CA PRO A 25 -6.42 23.42 7.13
C PRO A 25 -7.34 22.22 6.86
N GLN A 26 -8.57 22.28 7.37
CA GLN A 26 -9.58 21.23 7.17
C GLN A 26 -10.01 21.11 5.70
N HIS A 27 -10.13 22.23 4.99
CA HIS A 27 -10.49 22.25 3.57
C HIS A 27 -9.36 21.67 2.71
N LEU A 28 -8.11 22.07 2.99
CA LEU A 28 -6.94 21.52 2.31
C LEU A 28 -6.82 20.01 2.51
N PHE A 29 -7.05 19.53 3.74
CA PHE A 29 -7.04 18.11 4.05
C PHE A 29 -8.11 17.33 3.27
N ASN A 30 -9.34 17.87 3.20
CA ASN A 30 -10.43 17.26 2.43
C ASN A 30 -10.12 17.21 0.93
N LEU A 31 -9.55 18.29 0.37
CA LEU A 31 -9.13 18.34 -1.03
C LEU A 31 -8.03 17.31 -1.32
N GLN A 32 -7.00 17.22 -0.46
CA GLN A 32 -5.95 16.21 -0.58
C GLN A 32 -6.50 14.78 -0.54
N ARG A 33 -7.50 14.52 0.31
CA ARG A 33 -8.20 13.24 0.36
C ARG A 33 -8.94 12.94 -0.94
N GLN A 34 -9.67 13.91 -1.51
CA GLN A 34 -10.40 13.73 -2.77
C GLN A 34 -9.45 13.46 -3.94
N VAL A 35 -8.37 14.23 -4.06
CA VAL A 35 -7.34 14.03 -5.09
C VAL A 35 -6.73 12.63 -4.96
N ARG A 36 -6.43 12.17 -3.75
CA ARG A 36 -5.92 10.82 -3.49
C ARG A 36 -6.90 9.74 -3.97
N GLN A 37 -8.18 9.87 -3.65
CA GLN A 37 -9.20 8.91 -4.07
C GLN A 37 -9.38 8.89 -5.60
N ALA A 38 -9.35 10.06 -6.24
CA ALA A 38 -9.44 10.16 -7.70
C ALA A 38 -8.27 9.44 -8.39
N LYS A 39 -7.03 9.63 -7.91
CA LYS A 39 -5.85 8.93 -8.45
C LYS A 39 -5.99 7.41 -8.37
N LEU A 40 -6.48 6.89 -7.23
CA LEU A 40 -6.66 5.45 -7.04
C LEU A 40 -7.78 4.89 -7.91
N LEU A 41 -8.86 5.64 -8.11
CA LEU A 41 -9.93 5.24 -9.02
C LEU A 41 -9.44 5.18 -10.47
N VAL A 42 -8.58 6.13 -10.88
CA VAL A 42 -7.95 6.11 -12.20
C VAL A 42 -7.04 4.89 -12.35
N ALA A 43 -6.15 4.62 -11.39
CA ALA A 43 -5.30 3.44 -11.40
C ALA A 43 -6.11 2.13 -11.48
N ALA A 44 -7.19 2.03 -10.70
CA ALA A 44 -8.09 0.87 -10.72
C ALA A 44 -8.75 0.67 -12.10
N ARG A 45 -9.17 1.76 -12.75
CA ARG A 45 -9.76 1.74 -14.09
C ARG A 45 -8.76 1.39 -15.18
N LEU A 46 -7.50 1.79 -15.02
CA LEU A 46 -6.43 1.53 -15.99
C LEU A 46 -5.78 0.16 -15.84
N GLY A 47 -6.20 -0.66 -14.87
CA GLY A 47 -5.58 -1.97 -14.67
C GLY A 47 -4.27 -1.94 -13.89
N GLU A 48 -3.91 -0.81 -13.28
CA GLU A 48 -2.65 -0.66 -12.55
C GLU A 48 -2.78 -1.21 -11.14
N TYR A 49 -2.57 -2.52 -11.01
CA TYR A 49 -2.74 -3.24 -9.74
C TYR A 49 -1.41 -3.59 -9.09
N VAL A 50 -1.39 -3.52 -7.76
CA VAL A 50 -0.46 -4.26 -6.92
C VAL A 50 -1.28 -5.19 -6.04
N ILE A 51 -0.92 -6.47 -6.03
CA ILE A 51 -1.59 -7.47 -5.21
C ILE A 51 -0.85 -7.58 -3.87
N ILE A 52 -1.60 -7.66 -2.78
CA ILE A 52 -1.09 -8.11 -1.49
C ILE A 52 -1.73 -9.47 -1.20
N ASP A 53 -0.89 -10.50 -1.05
CA ASP A 53 -1.29 -11.82 -0.64
C ASP A 53 -1.47 -11.87 0.88
N CYS A 54 -2.70 -12.09 1.35
CA CYS A 54 -3.06 -12.14 2.75
C CYS A 54 -3.13 -13.57 3.33
N SER A 55 -2.56 -14.58 2.66
CA SER A 55 -2.62 -15.97 3.13
C SER A 55 -1.76 -16.27 4.37
N PHE A 56 -1.07 -15.27 4.95
CA PHE A 56 -0.06 -15.45 5.99
C PHE A 56 -0.57 -15.24 7.43
N ALA A 57 -1.89 -15.30 7.63
CA ALA A 57 -2.48 -15.04 8.92
C ALA A 57 -2.08 -16.08 9.98
N ASN A 58 -1.88 -17.35 9.59
CA ASN A 58 -1.52 -18.43 10.50
C ASN A 58 -0.04 -18.40 10.90
N GLU A 59 0.80 -17.84 10.04
CA GLU A 59 2.24 -17.64 10.21
C GLU A 59 2.52 -16.42 11.09
N TYR A 60 1.52 -15.57 11.32
CA TYR A 60 1.64 -14.41 12.19
C TYR A 60 1.46 -14.82 13.66
N ASN A 61 2.51 -14.58 14.44
CA ASN A 61 2.51 -14.90 15.86
C ASN A 61 1.71 -13.85 16.65
N ASP A 62 0.44 -14.14 16.91
CA ASP A 62 -0.49 -13.30 17.69
C ASP A 62 -0.14 -13.20 19.20
N ASN A 63 0.88 -13.93 19.68
CA ASN A 63 1.26 -13.90 21.10
C ASN A 63 1.93 -12.58 21.55
N ASP A 64 2.37 -11.73 20.62
CA ASP A 64 2.89 -10.39 20.94
C ASP A 64 1.72 -9.39 21.04
N ILE A 65 1.11 -9.33 22.23
CA ILE A 65 -0.03 -8.46 22.57
C ILE A 65 0.22 -6.99 22.18
N THR A 66 1.48 -6.55 22.18
CA THR A 66 1.91 -5.20 21.77
C THR A 66 1.44 -4.81 20.38
N PHE A 67 1.25 -5.81 19.50
CA PHE A 67 1.19 -5.59 18.09
C PHE A 67 -0.18 -5.91 17.46
N GLY A 68 -1.17 -6.36 18.23
CA GLY A 68 -2.51 -6.65 17.71
C GLY A 68 -2.50 -7.81 16.71
N ASN A 69 -3.69 -8.16 16.22
CA ASN A 69 -3.82 -9.30 15.31
C ASN A 69 -3.28 -8.99 13.89
N TYR A 70 -3.11 -10.04 13.09
CA TYR A 70 -2.66 -9.94 11.69
C TYR A 70 -3.41 -8.88 10.85
N TYR A 71 -4.74 -8.82 10.97
CA TYR A 71 -5.56 -7.91 10.17
C TYR A 71 -5.41 -6.44 10.60
N GLU A 72 -5.26 -6.19 11.89
CA GLU A 72 -4.97 -4.86 12.44
C GLU A 72 -3.61 -4.35 11.94
N ARG A 73 -2.60 -5.23 11.91
CA ARG A 73 -1.28 -4.93 11.33
C ARG A 73 -1.37 -4.56 9.86
N LEU A 74 -2.10 -5.38 9.10
CA LEU A 74 -2.32 -5.15 7.68
C LEU A 74 -3.01 -3.81 7.44
N GLN A 75 -4.08 -3.53 8.19
CA GLN A 75 -4.76 -2.24 8.15
C GLN A 75 -3.82 -1.07 8.45
N LEU A 76 -3.01 -1.15 9.51
CA LEU A 76 -2.07 -0.08 9.86
C LEU A 76 -1.03 0.15 8.77
N LYS A 77 -0.49 -0.91 8.17
CA LYS A 77 0.52 -0.80 7.09
C LYS A 77 -0.08 -0.23 5.83
N ILE A 78 -1.24 -0.72 5.41
CA ILE A 78 -2.00 -0.19 4.28
C ILE A 78 -2.30 1.29 4.52
N HIS A 79 -2.90 1.63 5.67
CA HIS A 79 -3.19 3.02 6.02
C HIS A 79 -1.95 3.91 5.96
N SER A 80 -0.82 3.46 6.51
CA SER A 80 0.44 4.21 6.47
C SER A 80 0.99 4.40 5.05
N CYS A 81 0.83 3.40 4.17
CA CYS A 81 1.16 3.56 2.76
C CYS A 81 0.26 4.65 2.12
N PHE A 82 -1.04 4.61 2.40
CA PHE A 82 -2.02 5.57 1.86
C PHE A 82 -1.86 7.00 2.38
N THR A 83 -1.41 7.21 3.62
CA THR A 83 -1.12 8.56 4.12
C THR A 83 0.06 9.19 3.38
N LEU A 84 1.04 8.40 2.95
CA LEU A 84 2.20 8.86 2.18
C LEU A 84 1.91 9.05 0.68
N LEU A 85 0.77 8.56 0.17
CA LEU A 85 0.47 8.60 -1.27
C LEU A 85 0.38 9.99 -1.89
N HIS A 86 0.12 11.04 -1.10
CA HIS A 86 0.14 12.40 -1.62
C HIS A 86 1.50 12.80 -2.22
N ARG A 87 2.58 12.10 -1.82
CA ARG A 87 3.93 12.32 -2.33
C ARG A 87 4.17 11.64 -3.68
N TYR A 88 3.31 10.72 -4.11
CA TYR A 88 3.50 9.97 -5.35
C TYR A 88 2.62 10.50 -6.48
N HIS A 89 3.22 10.61 -7.66
CA HIS A 89 2.54 11.10 -8.85
C HIS A 89 1.47 10.11 -9.33
N SER A 90 1.82 8.82 -9.40
CA SER A 90 0.96 7.72 -9.86
C SER A 90 0.95 6.55 -8.85
N PRO A 91 -0.06 6.46 -7.97
CA PRO A 91 -0.21 5.32 -7.07
C PRO A 91 -0.99 4.17 -7.74
N SER A 92 -0.49 2.95 -7.65
CA SER A 92 -1.24 1.75 -8.08
C SER A 92 -2.39 1.45 -7.12
N PHE A 93 -3.46 0.87 -7.65
CA PHE A 93 -4.57 0.38 -6.85
C PHE A 93 -4.21 -0.96 -6.19
N ILE A 94 -4.59 -1.14 -4.93
CA ILE A 94 -4.23 -2.35 -4.16
C ILE A 94 -5.38 -3.36 -4.18
N ILE A 95 -5.06 -4.62 -4.48
CA ILE A 95 -5.97 -5.75 -4.34
C ILE A 95 -5.45 -6.66 -3.23
N LEU A 96 -6.27 -6.91 -2.20
CA LEU A 96 -5.98 -7.86 -1.14
C LEU A 96 -6.61 -9.20 -1.52
N CYS A 97 -5.77 -10.21 -1.76
CA CYS A 97 -6.21 -11.57 -2.11
C CYS A 97 -6.08 -12.50 -0.89
N ASN A 98 -6.76 -13.66 -0.95
CA ASN A 98 -6.75 -14.64 0.14
C ASN A 98 -7.19 -14.07 1.50
N LEU A 99 -8.00 -13.00 1.50
CA LEU A 99 -8.50 -12.39 2.72
C LEU A 99 -9.77 -13.13 3.18
N LEU A 100 -9.60 -14.04 4.14
CA LEU A 100 -10.69 -14.79 4.75
C LEU A 100 -11.64 -13.83 5.48
N SER A 101 -12.95 -14.02 5.29
CA SER A 101 -13.97 -13.18 5.90
C SER A 101 -13.99 -13.37 7.41
N ASN A 102 -13.59 -12.34 8.16
CA ASN A 102 -13.70 -12.28 9.61
C ASN A 102 -14.26 -10.90 10.02
N ASN A 103 -14.97 -10.81 11.14
CA ASN A 103 -15.54 -9.56 11.64
C ASN A 103 -14.51 -8.42 11.76
N ASN A 104 -13.24 -8.76 11.97
CA ASN A 104 -12.13 -7.83 12.13
C ASN A 104 -11.63 -7.21 10.80
N ASP A 105 -12.03 -7.74 9.64
CA ASP A 105 -11.57 -7.26 8.33
C ASP A 105 -12.48 -6.19 7.69
N LYS A 106 -13.58 -5.81 8.37
CA LYS A 106 -14.62 -4.93 7.85
C LYS A 106 -14.06 -3.61 7.30
N TRP A 107 -13.01 -3.07 7.93
CA TRP A 107 -12.36 -1.85 7.44
C TRP A 107 -11.65 -2.06 6.10
N LEU A 108 -10.93 -3.18 5.95
CA LEU A 108 -10.20 -3.51 4.73
C LEU A 108 -11.17 -3.69 3.55
N ARG A 109 -12.32 -4.32 3.79
CA ARG A 109 -13.36 -4.52 2.76
C ARG A 109 -14.08 -3.24 2.35
N ASN A 110 -14.26 -2.31 3.28
CA ASN A 110 -14.95 -1.03 3.03
C ASN A 110 -13.98 0.13 2.75
N SER A 111 -12.69 -0.17 2.59
CA SER A 111 -11.67 0.83 2.34
C SER A 111 -11.79 1.37 0.91
N PRO A 112 -11.81 2.70 0.70
CA PRO A 112 -11.77 3.27 -0.64
C PRO A 112 -10.40 3.12 -1.31
N TYR A 113 -9.43 2.54 -0.61
CA TYR A 113 -8.04 2.48 -1.02
C TYR A 113 -7.64 1.13 -1.61
N CYS A 114 -8.39 0.08 -1.30
CA CYS A 114 -8.09 -1.28 -1.73
C CYS A 114 -9.36 -2.04 -1.98
N HIS A 115 -9.29 -3.03 -2.87
CA HIS A 115 -10.33 -4.03 -3.01
C HIS A 115 -9.89 -5.29 -2.28
N ALA A 116 -10.75 -5.81 -1.39
CA ALA A 116 -10.47 -7.02 -0.64
C ALA A 116 -11.34 -8.17 -1.14
N THR A 117 -10.71 -9.32 -1.40
CA THR A 117 -11.36 -10.53 -1.89
C THR A 117 -10.81 -11.77 -1.19
N SER A 118 -11.67 -12.79 -1.06
CA SER A 118 -11.27 -14.11 -0.58
C SER A 118 -10.63 -14.97 -1.67
N LEU A 119 -10.70 -14.54 -2.94
CA LEU A 119 -10.16 -15.26 -4.08
C LEU A 119 -8.62 -15.21 -4.09
N SER A 120 -8.01 -16.23 -4.69
CA SER A 120 -6.58 -16.22 -4.97
C SER A 120 -6.29 -15.33 -6.16
N TYR A 121 -5.11 -14.72 -6.18
CA TYR A 121 -4.62 -14.01 -7.37
C TYR A 121 -4.50 -14.93 -8.59
N LEU A 122 -4.37 -16.24 -8.39
CA LEU A 122 -4.39 -17.26 -9.45
C LEU A 122 -5.77 -17.44 -10.09
N ASP A 123 -6.85 -17.13 -9.36
CA ASP A 123 -8.22 -17.18 -9.88
C ASP A 123 -8.58 -15.89 -10.64
N LEU A 124 -7.90 -14.80 -10.32
CA LEU A 124 -8.20 -13.46 -10.82
C LEU A 124 -7.41 -13.10 -12.09
N PHE A 125 -6.19 -13.61 -12.22
CA PHE A 125 -5.24 -13.18 -13.24
C PHE A 125 -4.50 -14.36 -13.88
N PRO A 126 -4.15 -14.27 -15.18
CA PRO A 126 -3.30 -15.26 -15.84
C PRO A 126 -1.95 -15.36 -15.15
N ARG A 127 -1.48 -16.59 -14.90
CA ARG A 127 -0.24 -16.86 -14.18
C ARG A 127 0.98 -16.19 -14.81
N GLU A 128 1.02 -16.14 -16.14
CA GLU A 128 2.12 -15.58 -16.93
C GLU A 128 2.30 -14.08 -16.73
N GLN A 129 1.23 -13.40 -16.29
CA GLN A 129 1.26 -11.97 -15.95
C GLN A 129 1.71 -11.72 -14.50
N LEU A 130 1.84 -12.75 -13.66
CA LEU A 130 2.13 -12.58 -12.24
C LEU A 130 3.64 -12.56 -11.97
N VAL A 131 4.07 -11.63 -11.12
CA VAL A 131 5.43 -11.58 -10.55
C VAL A 131 5.36 -11.51 -9.04
N TYR A 132 5.79 -12.57 -8.36
CA TYR A 132 5.88 -12.55 -6.90
C TYR A 132 7.17 -11.86 -6.45
N LEU A 133 7.03 -10.74 -5.74
CA LEU A 133 8.16 -10.04 -5.14
C LEU A 133 8.53 -10.68 -3.80
N SER A 134 9.74 -11.24 -3.73
CA SER A 134 10.29 -11.87 -2.54
C SER A 134 11.71 -11.39 -2.28
N PRO A 135 12.05 -10.95 -1.05
CA PRO A 135 13.40 -10.48 -0.72
C PRO A 135 14.48 -11.56 -0.89
N ASP A 136 14.10 -12.84 -0.77
CA ASP A 136 14.99 -14.00 -0.87
C ASP A 136 15.19 -14.48 -2.31
N SER A 137 14.48 -13.88 -3.27
CA SER A 137 14.57 -14.29 -4.67
C SER A 137 15.97 -14.04 -5.24
N PRO A 138 16.59 -15.05 -5.89
CA PRO A 138 17.88 -14.87 -6.57
C PRO A 138 17.77 -14.00 -7.83
N ASN A 139 16.55 -13.81 -8.35
CA ASN A 139 16.30 -13.03 -9.55
C ASN A 139 16.11 -11.56 -9.16
N ILE A 140 17.10 -10.71 -9.40
CA ILE A 140 16.99 -9.29 -9.05
C ILE A 140 16.19 -8.56 -10.14
N MET A 141 15.13 -7.87 -9.73
CA MET A 141 14.38 -6.96 -10.58
C MET A 141 15.30 -5.84 -11.07
N ARG A 142 15.48 -5.75 -12.39
CA ARG A 142 16.32 -4.73 -13.04
C ARG A 142 15.51 -3.54 -13.50
N GLU A 143 14.34 -3.80 -14.05
CA GLU A 143 13.44 -2.81 -14.64
C GLU A 143 11.99 -3.13 -14.23
N TYR A 144 11.14 -2.11 -14.27
CA TYR A 144 9.70 -2.25 -14.02
C TYR A 144 8.97 -2.62 -15.30
N GLU A 145 8.28 -3.76 -15.29
CA GLU A 145 7.47 -4.26 -16.39
C GLU A 145 6.03 -3.77 -16.21
N HIS A 146 5.51 -2.96 -17.14
CA HIS A 146 4.18 -2.36 -17.01
C HIS A 146 3.03 -3.33 -17.32
N ASN A 147 3.32 -4.43 -18.02
CA ASN A 147 2.32 -5.41 -18.49
C ASN A 147 2.12 -6.58 -17.53
N VAL A 148 2.67 -6.49 -16.32
CA VAL A 148 2.71 -7.59 -15.35
C VAL A 148 2.24 -7.09 -13.99
N ILE A 149 1.71 -8.00 -13.20
CA ILE A 149 1.08 -7.70 -11.92
C ILE A 149 2.01 -8.19 -10.82
N TYR A 150 2.46 -7.25 -10.00
CA TYR A 150 3.35 -7.55 -8.89
C TYR A 150 2.54 -7.98 -7.66
N ILE A 151 2.95 -9.09 -7.05
CA ILE A 151 2.40 -9.64 -5.80
C ILE A 151 3.39 -9.37 -4.68
N LEU A 152 2.90 -8.81 -3.57
CA LEU A 152 3.61 -8.64 -2.32
C LEU A 152 3.03 -9.59 -1.28
N GLY A 153 3.89 -10.27 -0.51
CA GLY A 153 3.43 -11.00 0.67
C GLY A 153 3.00 -10.03 1.77
N GLY A 154 1.77 -10.14 2.25
CA GLY A 154 1.27 -9.43 3.43
C GLY A 154 1.85 -10.01 4.72
N ILE A 155 3.17 -10.15 4.82
CA ILE A 155 3.88 -10.79 5.94
C ILE A 155 4.46 -9.73 6.88
N PHE A 156 4.31 -9.95 8.20
CA PHE A 156 4.81 -9.03 9.24
C PHE A 156 5.85 -9.66 10.17
N GLN A 157 6.37 -10.83 9.79
CA GLN A 157 7.28 -11.62 10.61
C GLN A 157 8.62 -10.90 10.83
N LYS A 158 9.19 -11.06 12.02
CA LYS A 158 10.51 -10.50 12.39
C LYS A 158 11.67 -11.49 12.17
N THR A 159 11.38 -12.77 12.00
CA THR A 159 12.39 -13.84 11.96
C THR A 159 12.98 -13.99 10.56
N LYS A 160 14.32 -14.04 10.50
CA LYS A 160 15.13 -13.98 9.28
C LYS A 160 15.17 -15.27 8.46
N HIS A 161 14.55 -16.35 8.95
CA HIS A 161 14.89 -17.72 8.54
C HIS A 161 13.88 -18.41 7.62
N GLU A 162 12.73 -17.80 7.35
CA GLU A 162 11.69 -18.45 6.55
C GLU A 162 11.52 -17.74 5.21
N ARG A 163 11.89 -18.42 4.12
CA ARG A 163 11.78 -17.92 2.73
C ARG A 163 10.36 -18.11 2.19
N ILE A 164 9.34 -17.88 3.03
CA ILE A 164 7.96 -18.32 2.82
C ILE A 164 7.41 -17.81 1.49
N THR A 165 7.62 -16.52 1.20
CA THR A 165 7.14 -15.91 -0.04
C THR A 165 7.82 -16.47 -1.30
N LEU A 166 9.11 -16.83 -1.21
CA LEU A 166 9.83 -17.45 -2.32
C LEU A 166 9.38 -18.90 -2.52
N GLU A 167 9.23 -19.64 -1.44
CA GLU A 167 8.79 -21.04 -1.48
C GLU A 167 7.36 -21.15 -2.02
N LYS A 168 6.45 -20.28 -1.58
CA LYS A 168 5.10 -20.18 -2.13
C LYS A 168 5.11 -19.89 -3.63
N ALA A 169 5.88 -18.88 -4.07
CA ALA A 169 5.98 -18.56 -5.49
C ALA A 169 6.52 -19.72 -6.34
N LYS A 170 7.51 -20.47 -5.83
CA LYS A 170 8.04 -21.67 -6.50
C LYS A 170 7.01 -22.78 -6.59
N HIS A 171 6.30 -23.05 -5.50
CA HIS A 171 5.26 -24.07 -5.43
C HIS A 171 4.09 -23.76 -6.39
N GLU A 172 3.73 -22.49 -6.53
CA GLU A 172 2.68 -22.04 -7.45
C GLU A 172 3.15 -21.83 -8.89
N HIS A 173 4.44 -22.07 -9.16
CA HIS A 173 5.09 -21.85 -10.45
C HIS A 173 4.93 -20.42 -10.99
N ILE A 174 4.99 -19.44 -10.10
CA ILE A 174 4.93 -18.02 -10.44
C ILE A 174 6.36 -17.48 -10.59
N ARG A 175 6.56 -16.63 -11.60
CA ARG A 175 7.82 -15.89 -11.78
C ARG A 175 8.07 -15.04 -10.53
N HIS A 176 9.26 -15.17 -9.93
CA HIS A 176 9.60 -14.44 -8.71
C HIS A 176 10.83 -13.54 -8.90
N GLN A 177 10.83 -12.38 -8.24
CA GLN A 177 11.95 -11.44 -8.27
C GLN A 177 12.16 -10.77 -6.90
N SER A 178 13.38 -10.29 -6.63
CA SER A 178 13.70 -9.45 -5.48
C SER A 178 13.88 -8.01 -5.93
N LEU A 179 13.47 -7.05 -5.09
CA LEU A 179 13.73 -5.63 -5.36
C LEU A 179 15.25 -5.36 -5.29
N PRO A 180 15.78 -4.40 -6.08
CA PRO A 180 17.21 -4.06 -6.11
C PRO A 180 17.69 -3.28 -4.86
N LEU A 181 17.12 -3.57 -3.68
CA LEU A 181 17.37 -2.87 -2.41
C LEU A 181 18.73 -3.20 -1.80
N GLN A 182 19.31 -4.37 -2.14
CA GLN A 182 20.60 -4.81 -1.59
C GLN A 182 21.75 -3.86 -1.95
N LYS A 183 21.66 -3.13 -3.08
CA LYS A 183 22.64 -2.09 -3.43
C LYS A 183 22.56 -0.90 -2.46
N TYR A 184 21.34 -0.46 -2.16
CA TYR A 184 21.10 0.69 -1.28
C TYR A 184 21.38 0.37 0.19
N LEU A 185 21.02 -0.82 0.66
CA LEU A 185 21.34 -1.27 2.02
C LEU A 185 22.86 -1.34 2.27
N ARG A 186 23.63 -1.86 1.30
CA ARG A 186 25.10 -1.85 1.39
C ARG A 186 25.66 -0.43 1.49
N TYR A 187 25.13 0.49 0.71
CA TYR A 187 25.55 1.89 0.73
C TYR A 187 25.25 2.56 2.09
N ILE A 188 24.03 2.39 2.61
CA ILE A 188 23.64 2.92 3.93
C ILE A 188 24.51 2.33 5.04
N LEU A 189 24.75 1.02 5.04
CA LEU A 189 25.60 0.37 6.03
C LEU A 189 27.06 0.86 5.97
N GLN A 190 27.59 1.15 4.78
CA GLN A 190 28.91 1.77 4.64
C GLN A 190 28.96 3.18 5.23
N ILE A 191 27.92 4.00 5.02
CA ILE A 191 27.82 5.34 5.61
C ILE A 191 27.78 5.24 7.14
N ILE A 192 26.92 4.39 7.68
CA ILE A 192 26.78 4.19 9.13
C ILE A 192 28.11 3.73 9.74
N LYS A 193 28.80 2.76 9.13
CA LYS A 193 30.13 2.32 9.58
C LYS A 193 31.15 3.45 9.58
N LYS A 194 31.15 4.31 8.56
CA LYS A 194 32.05 5.49 8.50
C LYS A 194 31.69 6.57 9.53
N ALA A 195 30.42 6.69 9.91
CA ALA A 195 29.95 7.65 10.90
C ALA A 195 30.20 7.18 12.34
N ILE A 196 30.23 5.87 12.60
CA ILE A 196 30.49 5.29 13.94
C ILE A 196 31.99 5.18 14.24
N VAL A 197 32.84 5.10 13.20
CA VAL A 197 34.31 5.00 13.34
C VAL A 197 34.99 6.38 13.38
N LYS A 198 34.21 7.47 13.45
CA LYS A 198 34.68 8.84 13.73
C LYS A 198 34.16 9.28 15.10
#